data_AF-A0A212FBV2-F1
#
_entry.id   AF-A0A212FBV2-F1
#
_cell.length_a   1.000
_cell.length_b   1.000
_cell.length_c   1.000
_cell.angle_alpha   90.00
_cell.angle_beta   90.00
_cell.angle_gamma   90.00
#
_symmetry.space_group_name_H-M   'P 1'
#
loop_
_entity.id
_entity.type
_entity.pdbx_description
1 polymer ?
#
loop_
_entity_poly.entity_id
_entity_poly.type
_entity_poly.pdbx_seq_one_letter_code
_entity_poly.pdbx_strand_id
1 'polypeptide(L)'
;MNKYIEASKQGTQAVEWGNSSYVVSKVGVTALTKIQQRLLNDRDIKVNAVHPGYVNTDMSSHKGPLSIDEGAAAPLFLALDAPDSVRGEYVWYNKKIVSWTGEKSNF
;
A
#
# COMPACT_ATOMS: atom_id res chain seq x y z
N MET A 1 -7.69 9.42 10.62
CA MET A 1 -6.86 10.53 10.08
C MET A 1 -6.91 11.78 10.96
N ASN A 2 -8.06 12.18 11.50
CA ASN A 2 -8.17 13.38 12.35
C ASN A 2 -7.16 13.43 13.52
N LYS A 3 -6.93 12.31 14.21
CA LYS A 3 -5.91 12.23 15.28
C LYS A 3 -4.50 12.60 14.80
N TYR A 4 -4.09 12.15 13.61
CA TYR A 4 -2.81 12.53 13.02
C TYR A 4 -2.76 14.02 12.67
N ILE A 5 -3.85 14.59 12.15
CA ILE A 5 -3.95 16.02 11.85
C ILE A 5 -3.77 16.85 13.14
N GLU A 6 -4.42 16.46 14.23
CA GLU A 6 -4.27 17.14 15.52
C GLU A 6 -2.84 17.01 16.07
N ALA A 7 -2.25 15.81 16.06
CA ALA A 7 -0.85 15.61 16.45
C ALA A 7 0.12 16.46 15.59
N SER A 8 -0.16 16.59 14.29
CA SER A 8 0.64 17.43 13.38
C SER A 8 0.51 18.92 13.67
N LYS A 9 -0.67 19.41 14.07
CA LYS A 9 -0.86 20.80 14.49
C LYS A 9 -0.13 21.10 15.80
N GLN A 10 -0.02 20.10 16.67
CA GLN A 10 0.64 20.20 17.98
C GLN A 10 2.16 19.95 17.90
N GLY A 11 2.68 19.48 16.76
CA GLY A 11 4.09 19.13 16.60
C GLY A 11 4.50 17.81 17.27
N THR A 12 3.55 16.98 17.70
CA THR A 12 3.81 15.70 18.39
C THR A 12 3.78 14.48 17.45
N GLN A 13 3.48 14.69 16.16
CA GLN A 13 3.29 13.62 15.19
C GLN A 13 4.48 12.67 15.05
N ALA A 14 5.72 13.19 15.20
CA ALA A 14 6.93 12.38 15.10
C ALA A 14 6.97 11.25 16.15
N VAL A 15 6.59 11.57 17.39
CA VAL A 15 6.62 10.65 18.53
C VAL A 15 5.50 9.62 18.43
N GLU A 16 4.31 10.05 18.02
CA GLU A 16 3.10 9.21 18.02
C GLU A 16 2.90 8.41 16.72
N TRP A 17 3.34 8.95 15.58
CA TRP A 17 3.00 8.44 14.23
C TRP A 17 4.23 8.20 13.34
N GLY A 18 5.42 8.61 13.78
CA GLY A 18 6.66 8.55 13.02
C GLY A 18 6.93 9.81 12.18
N ASN A 19 8.13 9.85 11.60
CA ASN A 19 8.70 11.07 11.01
C ASN A 19 8.27 11.36 9.56
N SER A 20 7.35 10.59 8.97
CA SER A 20 6.99 10.72 7.55
C SER A 20 5.49 10.80 7.35
N SER A 21 5.00 11.98 7.00
CA SER A 21 3.60 12.19 6.58
C SER A 21 3.24 11.34 5.36
N TYR A 22 4.22 11.10 4.47
CA TYR A 22 4.05 10.20 3.33
C TYR A 22 3.72 8.79 3.78
N VAL A 23 4.47 8.22 4.73
CA VAL A 23 4.20 6.87 5.28
C VAL A 23 2.80 6.82 5.90
N VAL A 24 2.42 7.80 6.72
CA VAL A 24 1.07 7.85 7.32
C VAL A 24 -0.02 7.93 6.25
N SER A 25 0.19 8.68 5.16
CA SER A 25 -0.77 8.73 4.04
C SER A 25 -0.95 7.36 3.37
N LYS A 26 0.13 6.59 3.18
CA LYS A 26 0.08 5.25 2.56
C LYS A 26 -0.49 4.20 3.51
N VAL A 27 -0.36 4.41 4.82
CA VAL A 27 -1.13 3.70 5.84
C VAL A 27 -2.63 3.93 5.68
N GLY A 28 -3.05 5.18 5.49
CA GLY A 28 -4.43 5.52 5.20
C GLY A 28 -4.96 4.86 3.93
N VAL A 29 -4.20 4.90 2.83
CA VAL A 29 -4.57 4.27 1.55
C VAL A 29 -4.81 2.77 1.72
N THR A 30 -3.89 2.05 2.38
CA THR A 30 -4.04 0.60 2.51
C THR A 30 -5.17 0.21 3.47
N ALA A 31 -5.39 0.97 4.53
CA ALA A 31 -6.56 0.77 5.39
C ALA A 31 -7.87 1.00 4.62
N LEU A 32 -7.92 2.03 3.77
CA LEU A 32 -9.07 2.32 2.91
C LEU A 32 -9.32 1.18 1.90
N THR A 33 -8.28 0.64 1.27
CA THR A 33 -8.38 -0.54 0.40
C THR A 33 -9.11 -1.70 1.10
N LYS A 34 -8.73 -2.03 2.35
CA LYS A 34 -9.36 -3.12 3.11
C LYS A 34 -10.84 -2.84 3.41
N ILE A 35 -11.20 -1.59 3.69
CA ILE A 35 -12.59 -1.17 3.88
C ILE A 35 -13.36 -1.30 2.57
N GLN A 36 -12.80 -0.77 1.47
CA GLN A 36 -13.43 -0.80 0.15
C GLN A 36 -13.65 -2.21 -0.37
N GLN A 37 -12.71 -3.14 -0.15
CA GLN A 37 -12.92 -4.54 -0.51
C GLN A 37 -14.17 -5.09 0.18
N ARG A 38 -14.32 -4.88 1.49
CA ARG A 38 -15.49 -5.37 2.24
C ARG A 38 -16.79 -4.78 1.71
N LEU A 39 -16.80 -3.49 1.36
CA LEU A 39 -17.98 -2.81 0.81
C LEU A 39 -18.35 -3.28 -0.60
N LEU A 40 -17.38 -3.80 -1.36
CA LEU A 40 -17.55 -4.16 -2.76
C LEU A 40 -17.56 -5.68 -2.99
N ASN A 41 -17.53 -6.49 -1.93
CA ASN A 41 -17.55 -7.96 -2.02
C ASN A 41 -18.76 -8.48 -2.80
N ASP A 42 -19.94 -7.88 -2.59
CA ASP A 42 -21.18 -8.31 -3.25
C ASP A 42 -21.26 -7.93 -4.73
N ARG A 43 -20.31 -7.14 -5.22
CA ARG A 43 -20.27 -6.62 -6.61
C ARG A 43 -19.24 -7.31 -7.49
N ASP A 44 -18.61 -8.35 -6.96
CA ASP A 44 -17.45 -9.01 -7.56
C ASP A 44 -16.34 -8.06 -8.04
N ILE A 45 -16.08 -7.00 -7.26
CA ILE A 45 -14.96 -6.09 -7.51
C ILE A 45 -13.80 -6.45 -6.56
N LYS A 46 -12.60 -6.55 -7.13
CA LYS A 46 -11.35 -6.79 -6.43
C LYS A 46 -10.64 -5.47 -6.16
N VAL A 47 -10.26 -5.22 -4.92
CA VAL A 47 -9.58 -4.02 -4.46
C VAL A 47 -8.40 -4.44 -3.61
N ASN A 48 -7.18 -4.18 -4.08
CA ASN A 48 -5.93 -4.53 -3.40
C ASN A 48 -5.02 -3.32 -3.32
N ALA A 49 -4.14 -3.30 -2.31
CA ALA A 49 -3.09 -2.30 -2.17
C ALA A 49 -1.78 -2.92 -2.67
N VAL A 50 -0.98 -2.14 -3.39
CA VAL A 50 0.27 -2.62 -3.97
C VAL A 50 1.41 -1.66 -3.68
N HIS A 51 2.54 -2.22 -3.26
CA HIS A 51 3.80 -1.51 -3.18
C HIS A 51 4.61 -1.80 -4.45
N PRO A 52 4.80 -0.83 -5.36
CA PRO A 52 5.45 -1.06 -6.65
C PRO A 52 6.97 -1.26 -6.54
N GLY A 53 7.55 -1.07 -5.36
CA GLY A 53 8.99 -1.13 -5.13
C GLY A 53 9.60 0.26 -5.14
N TYR A 54 10.93 0.33 -5.07
CA TYR A 54 11.65 1.59 -5.17
C TYR A 54 12.06 1.82 -6.62
N VAL A 55 11.22 2.56 -7.35
CA VAL A 55 11.28 2.70 -8.81
C VAL A 55 11.98 3.99 -9.20
N ASN A 56 12.80 3.97 -10.24
CA ASN A 56 13.47 5.12 -10.85
C ASN A 56 12.43 6.06 -11.50
N THR A 57 12.02 7.10 -10.77
CA THR A 57 11.01 8.10 -11.16
C THR A 57 11.40 9.46 -10.57
N ASP A 58 10.74 10.53 -11.01
CA ASP A 58 10.89 11.86 -10.41
C ASP A 58 10.58 11.85 -8.90
N MET A 59 9.57 11.09 -8.48
CA MET A 59 9.17 10.95 -7.06
C MET A 59 10.29 10.34 -6.19
N SER A 60 11.10 9.45 -6.76
CA SER A 60 12.29 8.88 -6.08
C SER A 60 13.57 9.65 -6.37
N SER A 61 13.49 10.80 -7.04
CA SER A 61 14.65 11.55 -7.54
C SER A 61 15.62 10.66 -8.34
N HIS A 62 15.08 9.73 -9.12
CA HIS A 62 15.83 8.75 -9.91
C HIS A 62 16.79 7.85 -9.13
N LYS A 63 16.57 7.65 -7.82
CA LYS A 63 17.41 6.83 -6.95
C LYS A 63 16.92 5.39 -6.75
N GLY A 64 15.76 5.04 -7.31
CA GLY A 64 15.22 3.69 -7.23
C GLY A 64 15.99 2.70 -8.11
N PRO A 65 16.31 1.48 -7.64
CA PRO A 65 17.00 0.47 -8.44
C PRO A 65 16.11 -0.19 -9.51
N LEU A 66 14.78 -0.10 -9.39
CA LEU A 66 13.86 -0.71 -10.35
C LEU A 66 13.55 0.25 -11.50
N SER A 67 13.48 -0.28 -12.72
CA SER A 67 12.91 0.40 -13.89
C SER A 67 11.39 0.59 -13.77
N ILE A 68 10.82 1.43 -14.63
CA ILE A 68 9.37 1.65 -14.72
C ILE A 68 8.62 0.33 -14.96
N ASP A 69 9.12 -0.49 -15.90
CA ASP A 69 8.49 -1.75 -16.28
C ASP A 69 8.51 -2.76 -15.12
N GLU A 70 9.62 -2.85 -14.38
CA GLU A 70 9.70 -3.68 -13.17
C GLU A 70 8.74 -3.20 -12.08
N GLY A 71 8.61 -1.89 -11.89
CA GLY A 71 7.68 -1.29 -10.93
C GLY A 71 6.21 -1.51 -11.28
N ALA A 72 5.89 -1.58 -12.58
CA ALA A 72 4.54 -1.80 -13.09
C ALA A 72 4.09 -3.27 -13.00
N ALA A 73 5.02 -4.22 -12.85
CA ALA A 73 4.72 -5.64 -12.92
C ALA A 73 3.71 -6.14 -11.87
N ALA A 74 3.82 -5.70 -10.61
CA ALA A 74 2.87 -6.11 -9.56
C ALA A 74 1.49 -5.44 -9.68
N PRO A 75 1.37 -4.11 -9.95
CA PRO A 75 0.09 -3.49 -10.28
C PRO A 75 -0.63 -4.15 -11.46
N LEU A 76 0.09 -4.44 -12.56
CA LEU A 76 -0.50 -5.10 -13.73
C LEU A 76 -0.95 -6.52 -13.42
N PHE A 77 -0.15 -7.28 -12.68
CA PHE A 77 -0.56 -8.60 -12.18
C PHE A 77 -1.89 -8.53 -11.42
N LEU A 78 -2.07 -7.57 -10.52
CA LEU A 78 -3.34 -7.43 -9.77
C LEU A 78 -4.53 -7.05 -10.66
N ALA A 79 -4.28 -6.29 -11.73
CA ALA A 79 -5.32 -5.86 -12.65
C ALA A 79 -5.76 -6.97 -13.62
N LEU A 80 -4.81 -7.81 -14.06
CA LEU A 80 -5.01 -8.70 -15.20
C LEU A 80 -5.01 -10.19 -14.83
N ASP A 81 -4.16 -10.60 -13.89
CA ASP A 81 -3.75 -12.00 -13.75
C ASP A 81 -3.97 -12.59 -12.34
N ALA A 82 -4.19 -11.74 -11.33
CA ALA A 82 -4.28 -12.21 -9.95
C ALA A 82 -5.52 -13.10 -9.73
N PRO A 83 -5.37 -14.22 -8.99
CA PRO A 83 -6.48 -15.09 -8.66
C PRO A 83 -7.64 -14.34 -7.99
N ASP A 84 -8.87 -14.81 -8.20
CA ASP A 84 -10.07 -14.17 -7.62
C ASP A 84 -10.11 -14.17 -6.09
N SER A 85 -9.30 -15.02 -5.45
CA SER A 85 -9.09 -15.04 -4.01
C SER A 85 -8.27 -13.86 -3.49
N VAL A 86 -7.52 -13.15 -4.34
CA VAL A 86 -6.70 -12.01 -3.93
C VAL A 86 -7.58 -10.76 -3.81
N ARG A 87 -8.08 -10.53 -2.59
CA ARG A 87 -9.08 -9.48 -2.29
C ARG A 87 -8.74 -8.77 -0.98
N GLY A 88 -8.60 -7.44 -1.02
CA GLY A 88 -8.28 -6.64 0.18
C GLY A 88 -6.86 -6.86 0.70
N GLU A 89 -5.98 -7.42 -0.14
CA GLU A 89 -4.62 -7.79 0.22
C GLU A 89 -3.65 -6.63 0.07
N TYR A 90 -2.52 -6.76 0.75
CA TYR A 90 -1.37 -5.89 0.55
C TYR A 90 -0.26 -6.68 -0.16
N VAL A 91 0.10 -6.24 -1.36
CA VAL A 91 0.96 -6.99 -2.28
C VAL A 91 2.24 -6.22 -2.55
N TRP A 92 3.36 -6.91 -2.46
CA TRP A 92 4.68 -6.33 -2.69
C TRP A 92 5.08 -6.36 -4.17
N TYR A 93 6.15 -5.65 -4.54
CA TYR A 93 6.58 -5.51 -5.95
C TYR A 93 6.93 -6.86 -6.61
N ASN A 94 7.27 -7.86 -5.79
CA ASN A 94 7.54 -9.23 -6.23
C ASN A 94 6.29 -10.13 -6.22
N LYS A 95 5.09 -9.53 -6.22
CA LYS A 95 3.77 -10.19 -6.25
C LYS A 95 3.44 -11.04 -5.01
N LYS A 96 4.26 -10.98 -3.97
CA LYS A 96 3.96 -11.66 -2.70
C LYS A 96 2.92 -10.87 -1.91
N ILE A 97 1.91 -11.58 -1.41
CA ILE A 97 1.03 -11.06 -0.37
C ILE A 97 1.86 -10.95 0.91
N VAL A 98 1.79 -9.80 1.57
CA VAL A 98 2.51 -9.51 2.81
C VAL A 98 1.54 -9.08 3.89
N SER A 99 1.86 -9.39 5.15
CA SER A 99 1.04 -8.93 6.26
C SER A 99 1.08 -7.42 6.36
N TRP A 100 -0.12 -6.84 6.48
CA TRP A 100 -0.30 -5.42 6.72
C TRP A 100 0.39 -4.93 8.01
N THR A 101 0.42 -5.77 9.05
CA THR A 101 0.98 -5.41 10.36
C THR A 101 2.50 -5.61 10.44
N GLY A 102 3.12 -6.14 9.38
CA GLY A 102 4.55 -6.50 9.38
C GLY A 102 4.88 -7.79 10.12
N GLU A 103 3.89 -8.46 10.72
CA GLU A 103 4.05 -9.80 11.29
C GLU A 103 4.27 -10.82 10.16
N LYS A 104 5.12 -11.83 10.38
CA LYS A 104 5.27 -12.91 9.40
C LYS A 104 3.92 -13.59 9.21
N SER A 105 3.42 -13.60 7.98
CA SER A 105 2.27 -14.42 7.59
C SER A 105 2.62 -15.89 7.86
N ASN A 106 1.86 -16.57 8.72
CA ASN A 106 2.04 -18.00 9.05
C ASN A 106 1.36 -18.94 8.03
N PHE A 107 1.30 -18.52 6.76
CA PHE A 107 0.73 -19.30 5.66
C PHE A 107 1.82 -19.63 4.65
#